data_AF-A0A3B0TWL2-F1
#
_entry.id   AF-A0A3B0TWL2-F1
#
_cell.length_a   1.000
_cell.length_b   1.000
_cell.length_c   1.000
_cell.angle_alpha   90.00
_cell.angle_beta   90.00
_cell.angle_gamma   90.00
#
_symmetry.space_group_name_H-M   'P 1'
#
loop_
_entity.id
_entity.type
_entity.pdbx_description
1 polymer ?
#
loop_
_entity_poly.entity_id
_entity_poly.type
_entity_poly.pdbx_seq_one_letter_code
_entity_poly.pdbx_strand_id
1 'polypeptide(L)'
;MMETNHRLIAEADDFLNMMRCAYHEAWRRRFSDDPEISATAVIVIYEDCQYYRNELARIVCGEFDKGRIPPERLMKVNLELDATWRSLYWAVVVRKKPHFVPKKV
;
A
#
# COMPACT_ATOMS: atom_id res chain seq x y z
N MET A 1 20.21 -2.37 -13.08
CA MET A 1 19.82 -2.91 -11.75
C MET A 1 19.41 -1.80 -10.77
N MET A 2 20.22 -0.76 -10.54
CA MET A 2 19.80 0.39 -9.70
C MET A 2 18.59 1.17 -10.27
N GLU A 3 18.58 1.41 -11.57
CA GLU A 3 17.47 2.13 -12.25
C GLU A 3 16.13 1.38 -12.13
N THR A 4 16.16 0.05 -12.29
CA THR A 4 14.99 -0.82 -12.11
C THR A 4 14.46 -0.78 -10.67
N ASN A 5 15.35 -0.79 -9.68
CA ASN A 5 14.95 -0.73 -8.26
C ASN A 5 14.32 0.63 -7.92
N HIS A 6 14.88 1.73 -8.43
CA HIS A 6 14.29 3.06 -8.21
C HIS A 6 12.90 3.18 -8.83
N ARG A 7 12.70 2.62 -10.04
CA ARG A 7 11.39 2.62 -10.70
C ARG A 7 10.36 1.85 -9.89
N LEU A 8 10.71 0.65 -9.42
CA LEU A 8 9.84 -0.19 -8.61
C LEU A 8 9.45 0.45 -7.27
N ILE A 9 10.39 1.14 -6.60
CA ILE A 9 10.09 1.87 -5.36
C ILE A 9 9.11 3.01 -5.63
N ALA A 10 9.25 3.72 -6.76
CA ALA A 10 8.32 4.78 -7.14
C ALA A 10 6.93 4.21 -7.47
N GLU A 11 6.85 3.12 -8.25
CA GLU A 11 5.60 2.43 -8.56
C GLU A 11 4.88 1.96 -7.28
N ALA A 12 5.62 1.42 -6.31
CA ALA A 12 5.06 1.01 -5.02
C ALA A 12 4.54 2.19 -4.18
N ASP A 13 5.19 3.35 -4.26
CA ASP A 13 4.76 4.58 -3.57
C ASP A 13 3.47 5.15 -4.20
N ASP A 14 3.38 5.12 -5.53
CA ASP A 14 2.16 5.51 -6.26
C ASP A 14 1.00 4.57 -5.94
N PHE A 15 1.25 3.26 -5.91
CA PHE A 15 0.26 2.26 -5.50
C PHE A 15 -0.21 2.48 -4.05
N LEU A 16 0.72 2.74 -3.12
CA LEU A 16 0.39 3.08 -1.74
C LEU A 16 -0.50 4.34 -1.67
N ASN A 17 -0.20 5.37 -2.45
CA ASN A 17 -1.02 6.58 -2.51
C ASN A 17 -2.41 6.32 -3.11
N MET A 18 -2.52 5.45 -4.11
CA MET A 18 -3.80 5.01 -4.65
C MET A 18 -4.64 4.31 -3.57
N MET A 19 -4.06 3.38 -2.80
CA MET A 19 -4.77 2.69 -1.72
C MET A 19 -5.25 3.67 -0.63
N ARG A 20 -4.42 4.66 -0.26
CA ARG A 20 -4.84 5.73 0.68
C ARG A 20 -6.03 6.50 0.16
N CYS A 21 -6.03 6.86 -1.13
CA CYS A 21 -7.15 7.56 -1.75
C CYS A 21 -8.41 6.70 -1.75
N ALA A 22 -8.29 5.41 -2.12
CA ALA A 22 -9.41 4.46 -2.09
C ALA A 22 -10.00 4.32 -0.69
N TYR A 23 -9.15 4.30 0.35
CA TYR A 23 -9.58 4.28 1.74
C TYR A 23 -10.41 5.53 2.12
N HIS A 24 -9.89 6.73 1.83
CA HIS A 24 -10.60 7.96 2.13
C HIS A 24 -11.92 8.07 1.34
N GLU A 25 -11.92 7.62 0.10
CA GLU A 25 -13.11 7.59 -0.75
C GLU A 25 -14.15 6.61 -0.21
N ALA A 26 -13.76 5.41 0.21
CA ALA A 26 -14.67 4.46 0.86
C ALA A 26 -15.36 5.08 2.08
N TRP A 27 -14.61 5.86 2.86
CA TRP A 27 -15.15 6.53 4.04
C TRP A 27 -16.09 7.66 3.66
N ARG A 28 -15.71 8.51 2.70
CA ARG A 28 -16.57 9.59 2.18
C ARG A 28 -17.91 9.04 1.70
N ARG A 29 -17.89 7.97 0.91
CA ARG A 29 -19.10 7.34 0.35
C ARG A 29 -20.00 6.73 1.40
N ARG A 30 -19.45 6.29 2.53
CA ARG A 30 -20.26 5.71 3.63
C ARG A 30 -21.16 6.73 4.33
N PHE A 31 -20.84 8.02 4.21
CA PHE A 31 -21.66 9.12 4.75
C PHE A 31 -22.32 9.94 3.64
N SER A 32 -22.31 9.46 2.40
CA SER A 32 -23.08 10.03 1.29
C SER A 32 -23.96 8.93 0.66
N ASP A 33 -24.85 9.32 -0.26
CA ASP A 33 -25.67 8.38 -1.03
C ASP A 33 -24.92 7.79 -2.24
N ASP A 34 -23.58 7.83 -2.23
CA ASP A 34 -22.76 7.36 -3.34
C ASP A 34 -22.61 5.82 -3.33
N PRO A 35 -22.42 5.19 -4.50
CA PRO A 35 -22.20 3.74 -4.58
C PRO A 35 -20.96 3.26 -3.80
N GLU A 36 -21.13 2.26 -2.94
CA GLU A 36 -20.04 1.66 -2.16
C GLU A 36 -18.93 1.07 -3.06
N ILE A 37 -17.70 1.07 -2.55
CA ILE A 37 -16.58 0.37 -3.20
C ILE A 37 -16.80 -1.14 -3.07
N SER A 38 -16.60 -1.88 -4.16
CA SER A 38 -16.75 -3.34 -4.18
C SER A 38 -15.72 -4.04 -3.28
N ALA A 39 -16.20 -4.95 -2.43
CA ALA A 39 -15.34 -5.83 -1.64
C ALA A 39 -14.40 -6.67 -2.52
N THR A 40 -14.88 -7.14 -3.68
CA THR A 40 -14.06 -7.89 -4.64
C THR A 40 -12.90 -7.05 -5.17
N ALA A 41 -13.13 -5.77 -5.45
CA ALA A 41 -12.07 -4.87 -5.90
C ALA A 41 -10.97 -4.72 -4.83
N VAL A 42 -11.35 -4.65 -3.55
CA VAL A 42 -10.39 -4.58 -2.44
C VAL A 42 -9.60 -5.89 -2.26
N ILE A 43 -10.22 -7.04 -2.54
CA ILE A 43 -9.52 -8.32 -2.49
C ILE A 43 -8.48 -8.42 -3.61
N VAL A 44 -8.77 -7.93 -4.82
CA VAL A 44 -7.80 -7.93 -5.93
C VAL A 44 -6.56 -7.10 -5.59
N ILE A 45 -6.73 -5.95 -4.92
CA ILE A 45 -5.63 -5.09 -4.45
C ILE A 45 -4.65 -5.85 -3.52
N TYR A 46 -5.10 -6.92 -2.86
CA TYR A 46 -4.21 -7.73 -2.00
C TYR A 46 -3.06 -8.37 -2.79
N GLU A 47 -3.34 -8.91 -3.98
CA GLU A 47 -2.33 -9.56 -4.82
C GLU A 47 -1.25 -8.56 -5.24
N ASP A 48 -1.65 -7.36 -5.69
CA ASP A 48 -0.72 -6.28 -6.03
C ASP A 48 0.10 -5.83 -4.81
N CYS A 49 -0.52 -5.77 -3.63
CA CYS A 49 0.17 -5.46 -2.38
C CYS A 49 1.23 -6.52 -2.04
N GLN A 50 0.90 -7.82 -2.17
CA GLN A 50 1.85 -8.90 -1.95
C GLN A 50 3.02 -8.84 -2.95
N TYR A 51 2.72 -8.58 -4.23
CA TYR A 51 3.74 -8.41 -5.27
C TYR A 51 4.76 -7.33 -4.88
N TYR A 52 4.31 -6.10 -4.57
CA TYR A 52 5.22 -5.02 -4.21
C TYR A 52 6.00 -5.33 -2.93
N ARG A 53 5.37 -5.91 -1.90
CA ARG A 53 6.06 -6.26 -0.66
C ARG A 53 7.20 -7.25 -0.89
N ASN A 54 6.96 -8.29 -1.69
CA ASN A 54 7.97 -9.30 -2.00
C ASN A 54 9.13 -8.71 -2.79
N GLU A 55 8.83 -7.87 -3.79
CA GLU A 55 9.86 -7.23 -4.60
C GLU A 55 10.70 -6.21 -3.80
N LEU A 56 10.08 -5.42 -2.92
CA LEU A 56 10.81 -4.51 -2.03
C LEU A 56 11.67 -5.28 -1.02
N ALA A 57 11.17 -6.38 -0.45
CA ALA A 57 11.95 -7.25 0.43
C ALA A 57 13.17 -7.85 -0.30
N ARG A 58 13.02 -8.25 -1.56
CA ARG A 58 14.12 -8.75 -2.39
C ARG A 58 15.22 -7.70 -2.56
N ILE A 59 14.86 -6.43 -2.75
CA ILE A 59 15.83 -5.32 -2.83
C ILE A 59 16.56 -5.15 -1.48
N VAL A 60 15.85 -5.20 -0.36
CA VAL A 60 16.42 -5.07 0.99
C VAL A 60 17.48 -6.13 1.25
N CYS A 61 17.12 -7.40 1.04
CA CYS A 61 18.04 -8.51 1.21
C CYS A 61 19.27 -8.34 0.31
N GLY A 62 19.06 -7.95 -0.96
CA GLY A 62 20.15 -7.72 -1.90
C GLY A 62 21.11 -6.58 -1.53
N GLU A 63 20.68 -5.58 -0.76
CA GLU A 63 21.59 -4.55 -0.23
C GLU A 63 22.34 -5.04 1.01
N PHE A 64 21.68 -5.79 1.90
CA PHE A 64 22.34 -6.42 3.05
C PHE A 64 23.42 -7.42 2.64
N ASP A 65 23.17 -8.23 1.61
CA ASP A 65 24.15 -9.19 1.07
C ASP A 65 25.41 -8.49 0.53
N LYS A 66 25.30 -7.21 0.14
CA LYS A 66 26.42 -6.37 -0.31
C LYS A 66 27.07 -5.58 0.82
N GLY A 67 26.62 -5.76 2.07
CA GLY A 67 27.08 -4.99 3.24
C GLY A 67 26.64 -3.53 3.23
N ARG A 68 25.54 -3.19 2.53
CA ARG A 68 25.02 -1.83 2.42
C ARG A 68 23.75 -1.65 3.23
N ILE A 69 23.45 -0.40 3.58
CA ILE A 69 22.19 -0.04 4.24
C ILE A 69 21.12 0.18 3.15
N PRO A 70 19.96 -0.51 3.23
CA PRO A 70 18.85 -0.28 2.29
C PRO A 70 18.33 1.16 2.33
N PRO A 71 17.76 1.67 1.22
CA PRO A 71 17.15 3.01 1.21
C PRO A 71 16.01 3.14 2.23
N GLU A 72 16.02 4.20 3.05
CA GLU A 72 14.99 4.45 4.08
C GLU A 72 13.58 4.51 3.49
N ARG A 73 13.43 5.17 2.31
CA ARG A 73 12.15 5.28 1.62
C ARG A 73 11.55 3.90 1.31
N LEU A 74 12.38 2.93 0.93
CA LEU A 74 11.92 1.57 0.66
C LEU A 74 11.34 0.94 1.93
N MET A 75 12.08 1.01 3.05
CA MET A 75 11.64 0.44 4.32
C MET A 75 10.30 1.02 4.76
N LYS A 76 10.14 2.33 4.58
CA LYS A 76 8.90 3.04 4.88
C LYS A 76 7.73 2.58 3.99
N VAL A 77 7.92 2.53 2.66
CA VAL A 77 6.86 2.10 1.73
C VAL A 77 6.43 0.66 2.06
N ASN A 78 7.39 -0.24 2.29
CA ASN A 78 7.09 -1.65 2.61
C ASN A 78 6.22 -1.80 3.88
N LEU A 79 6.52 -1.03 4.94
CA LEU A 79 5.73 -1.03 6.16
C LEU A 79 4.32 -0.44 5.97
N GLU A 80 4.22 0.65 5.19
CA GLU A 80 2.97 1.36 4.98
C GLU A 80 2.00 0.60 4.04
N LEU A 81 2.50 -0.24 3.13
CA LEU A 81 1.67 -1.07 2.22
C LEU A 81 0.73 -2.02 2.99
N ASP A 82 1.25 -2.83 3.91
CA ASP A 82 0.44 -3.81 4.64
C ASP A 82 -0.59 -3.14 5.55
N ALA A 83 -0.15 -2.11 6.29
CA ALA A 83 -1.02 -1.34 7.17
C ALA A 83 -2.16 -0.67 6.40
N THR A 84 -1.87 -0.08 5.24
CA THR A 84 -2.87 0.62 4.42
C THR A 84 -3.86 -0.35 3.80
N TRP A 85 -3.39 -1.48 3.27
CA TRP A 85 -4.26 -2.52 2.76
C TRP A 85 -5.23 -3.03 3.84
N ARG A 86 -4.74 -3.32 5.05
CA ARG A 86 -5.59 -3.79 6.18
C ARG A 86 -6.68 -2.78 6.51
N SER A 87 -6.33 -1.50 6.58
CA SER A 87 -7.29 -0.43 6.85
C SER A 87 -8.35 -0.32 5.77
N LEU A 88 -7.99 -0.45 4.50
CA LEU A 88 -8.94 -0.48 3.39
C LEU A 88 -9.87 -1.71 3.46
N TYR A 89 -9.31 -2.90 3.69
CA TYR A 89 -10.06 -4.14 3.86
C TYR A 89 -11.07 -4.05 5.02
N TRP A 90 -10.66 -3.51 6.17
CA TRP A 90 -11.57 -3.32 7.30
C TRP A 90 -12.66 -2.30 7.03
N ALA A 91 -12.35 -1.22 6.30
CA ALA A 91 -13.31 -0.20 5.93
C ALA A 91 -14.43 -0.76 5.04
N VAL A 92 -14.05 -1.52 4.01
CA VAL A 92 -14.96 -1.97 2.94
C VAL A 92 -15.59 -3.33 3.26
N VAL A 93 -14.80 -4.31 3.68
CA VAL A 93 -15.26 -5.70 3.83
C VAL A 93 -15.78 -5.99 5.23
N VAL A 94 -14.97 -5.71 6.26
CA VAL A 94 -15.34 -5.99 7.66
C VAL A 94 -16.28 -4.92 8.22
N ARG A 95 -16.40 -3.78 7.53
CA ARG A 95 -17.22 -2.61 7.91
C ARG A 95 -16.92 -2.06 9.30
N LYS A 96 -15.73 -2.35 9.85
CA LYS A 96 -15.27 -1.87 11.17
C LYS A 96 -14.54 -0.54 11.02
N LYS A 97 -14.56 0.26 12.10
CA LYS A 97 -13.79 1.51 12.18
C LYS A 97 -12.29 1.17 12.01
N PRO A 98 -11.68 1.58 10.91
CA PRO A 98 -10.30 1.23 10.59
C PRO A 98 -9.31 2.17 11.30
N HIS A 99 -8.04 1.77 11.35
CA HIS A 99 -6.97 2.66 11.77
C HIS A 99 -6.75 3.68 10.64
N PHE A 100 -6.99 4.96 10.93
CA PHE A 100 -6.87 6.03 9.94
C PHE A 100 -5.49 6.03 9.29
N VAL A 101 -5.44 6.10 7.95
CA VAL A 101 -4.19 6.20 7.20
C VAL A 101 -4.05 7.63 6.68
N PRO A 102 -3.14 8.45 7.22
CA PRO A 102 -2.94 9.81 6.72
C PRO A 102 -2.41 9.79 5.28
N LYS A 103 -3.06 10.55 4.39
CA LYS A 103 -2.47 10.97 3.12
C LYS A 103 -1.42 12.03 3.44
N LYS A 104 -0.15 11.80 3.14
CA LYS A 104 0.86 12.88 3.23
C LYS A 104 0.45 13.95 2.22
N VAL A 105 0.06 15.12 2.72
CA VAL A 105 -0.11 16.35 1.96
C VAL A 105 1.28 16.94 1.72
#